data_AF-A0A2V5QNS1-F1
#
_entry.id   AF-A0A2V5QNS1-F1
#
_cell.length_a   1.000
_cell.length_b   1.000
_cell.length_c   1.000
_cell.angle_alpha   90.00
_cell.angle_beta   90.00
_cell.angle_gamma   90.00
#
_symmetry.space_group_name_H-M   'P 1'
#
loop_
_entity.id
_entity.type
_entity.pdbx_description
1 polymer ?
#
loop_
_entity_poly.entity_id
_entity_poly.type
_entity_poly.pdbx_seq_one_letter_code
_entity_poly.pdbx_strand_id
1 'polypeptide(L)' 'LVSGNENKLNEFNSEIVERINGSGRAYFTQTKLRGRTVMRIGLGNVLTTEQHLRQAWEMIRETADDV' A
#
# COMPACT_ATOMS: atom_id res chain seq x y z
N LEU A 1 -14.67 -13.65 -17.47
CA LEU A 1 -13.34 -14.29 -17.26
C LEU A 1 -12.25 -13.23 -16.99
N VAL A 2 -12.42 -12.41 -15.95
CA VAL A 2 -11.45 -11.33 -15.58
C VAL A 2 -10.58 -11.76 -14.37
N SER A 3 -10.76 -12.99 -13.85
CA SER A 3 -10.39 -13.35 -12.47
C SER A 3 -8.90 -13.57 -12.20
N GLY A 4 -8.12 -14.05 -13.18
CA GLY A 4 -6.74 -14.48 -12.92
C GLY A 4 -5.75 -13.33 -12.67
N ASN A 5 -5.87 -12.25 -13.44
CA ASN A 5 -4.99 -11.08 -13.31
C ASN A 5 -5.39 -10.20 -12.11
N GLU A 6 -6.70 -10.03 -11.89
CA GLU A 6 -7.19 -9.26 -10.75
C GLU A 6 -6.84 -9.91 -9.41
N ASN A 7 -6.85 -11.25 -9.30
CA ASN A 7 -6.42 -11.93 -8.09
C ASN A 7 -4.93 -11.72 -7.81
N LYS A 8 -4.07 -11.85 -8.83
CA LYS A 8 -2.63 -11.58 -8.67
C LYS A 8 -2.37 -10.14 -8.26
N LEU A 9 -3.06 -9.17 -8.87
CA LEU A 9 -2.96 -7.76 -8.46
C LEU A 9 -3.47 -7.52 -7.04
N ASN A 10 -4.50 -8.25 -6.60
CA ASN A 10 -5.01 -8.15 -5.25
C ASN A 10 -4.03 -8.69 -4.22
N GLU A 11 -3.40 -9.82 -4.51
CA GLU A 11 -2.34 -10.43 -3.69
C GLU A 11 -1.13 -9.51 -3.62
N PHE A 12 -0.67 -9.04 -4.78
CA PHE A 12 0.43 -8.06 -4.90
C PHE A 12 0.18 -6.80 -4.06
N ASN A 13 -1.00 -6.19 -4.17
CA ASN A 13 -1.35 -5.02 -3.38
C ASN A 13 -1.41 -5.32 -1.86
N SER A 14 -1.83 -6.53 -1.49
CA SER A 14 -1.89 -6.94 -0.08
C SER A 14 -0.50 -7.14 0.50
N GLU A 15 0.40 -7.75 -0.26
CA GLU A 15 1.78 -8.03 0.15
C GLU A 15 2.58 -6.74 0.37
N ILE A 16 2.41 -5.74 -0.51
CA ILE A 16 3.04 -4.42 -0.32
C ILE A 16 2.61 -3.81 1.02
N VAL A 17 1.32 -3.82 1.34
CA VAL A 17 0.81 -3.27 2.62
C VAL A 17 1.38 -4.02 3.81
N GLU A 18 1.46 -5.36 3.74
CA GLU A 18 2.02 -6.18 4.81
C GLU A 18 3.50 -5.90 5.04
N ARG A 19 4.32 -5.87 3.98
CA ARG A 19 5.76 -5.59 4.06
C ARG A 19 6.02 -4.18 4.62
N ILE A 20 5.28 -3.18 4.15
CA ILE A 20 5.40 -1.81 4.64
C ILE A 20 5.02 -1.72 6.13
N ASN A 21 3.88 -2.28 6.52
CA ASN A 21 3.45 -2.26 7.91
C ASN A 21 4.42 -3.04 8.82
N GLY A 22 4.99 -4.14 8.32
CA GLY A 22 6.00 -4.95 9.00
C GLY A 22 7.32 -4.20 9.22
N SER A 23 7.65 -3.21 8.37
CA SER A 23 8.82 -2.35 8.56
C SER A 23 8.69 -1.42 9.77
N GLY A 24 7.47 -1.14 10.24
CA GLY A 24 7.18 -0.17 11.30
C GLY A 24 7.43 1.29 10.94
N ARG A 25 7.86 1.59 9.69
CA ARG A 25 8.21 2.95 9.25
C ARG A 25 7.01 3.73 8.71
N ALA A 26 6.01 3.05 8.17
CA ALA A 26 4.75 3.64 7.71
C ALA A 26 3.62 2.63 7.89
N TYR A 27 2.39 3.13 8.04
CA TYR A 27 1.21 2.29 8.22
C TYR A 27 0.14 2.61 7.19
N PHE A 28 -0.29 1.59 6.48
CA PHE A 28 -1.35 1.63 5.50
C PHE A 28 -2.47 0.67 5.88
N THR A 29 -3.68 1.03 5.47
CA THR A 29 -4.82 0.12 5.50
C THR A 29 -5.12 -0.34 4.08
N GLN A 30 -5.84 -1.44 3.94
CA GLN A 30 -6.34 -1.89 2.65
C GLN A 30 -7.85 -2.12 2.70
N THR A 31 -8.50 -1.97 1.56
CA THR A 31 -9.92 -2.26 1.41
C THR A 31 -10.20 -2.85 0.02
N LYS A 32 -11.38 -3.48 -0.14
CA LYS A 32 -11.81 -4.01 -1.44
C LYS A 32 -12.83 -3.06 -2.06
N LEU A 33 -12.48 -2.50 -3.22
CA LEU A 33 -13.39 -1.71 -4.04
C LEU A 33 -13.67 -2.46 -5.33
N ARG A 34 -14.95 -2.80 -5.57
CA ARG A 34 -15.38 -3.56 -6.76
C ARG A 34 -14.56 -4.84 -6.99
N GLY A 35 -14.25 -5.56 -5.91
CA GLY A 35 -13.46 -6.79 -5.96
C GLY A 35 -11.94 -6.60 -6.07
N ARG A 36 -11.44 -5.36 -6.11
CA ARG A 36 -10.00 -5.04 -6.18
C ARG A 36 -9.47 -4.56 -4.83
N THR A 37 -8.37 -5.12 -4.37
CA THR A 37 -7.63 -4.64 -3.20
C THR A 37 -6.98 -3.31 -3.54
N VAL A 38 -7.25 -2.29 -2.74
CA VAL A 38 -6.66 -0.96 -2.86
C VAL A 38 -5.99 -0.56 -1.54
N MET A 39 -4.84 0.10 -1.65
CA MET A 39 -4.13 0.68 -0.51
C MET A 39 -4.77 2.01 -0.12
N ARG A 40 -4.82 2.29 1.18
CA ARG A 40 -5.38 3.51 1.74
C ARG A 40 -4.47 4.06 2.82
N ILE A 41 -4.13 5.34 2.69
CA ILE A 41 -3.45 6.14 3.70
C ILE A 41 -4.40 7.21 4.25
N GLY A 42 -4.41 7.37 5.58
CA GLY A 42 -5.16 8.43 6.26
C GLY A 42 -4.22 9.54 6.73
N LEU A 43 -4.42 10.75 6.25
CA LEU A 43 -3.63 11.92 6.63
C LEU A 43 -4.44 12.78 7.62
N GLY A 44 -4.41 12.39 8.90
CA GLY A 44 -5.15 13.08 9.96
C GLY A 44 -4.28 13.67 11.09
N ASN A 45 -2.98 13.36 11.10
CA ASN A 45 -2.06 13.88 12.10
C ASN A 45 -1.53 15.25 11.68
N VAL A 46 -1.66 16.25 12.56
CA VAL A 46 -1.21 17.63 12.32
C VAL A 46 0.31 17.76 12.16
N LEU A 47 1.08 16.77 12.63
CA LEU A 47 2.53 16.71 12.48
C LEU A 47 2.97 16.03 11.18
N THR A 48 2.03 15.54 10.36
CA THR A 48 2.37 14.96 9.06
C THR A 48 2.83 16.06 8.10
N THR A 49 4.03 15.92 7.55
CA THR A 49 4.61 16.85 6.58
C THR A 49 4.67 16.22 5.18
N GLU A 50 4.99 17.03 4.18
CA GLU A 50 5.25 16.55 2.81
C GLU A 50 6.40 15.54 2.76
N GLN A 51 7.41 15.70 3.62
CA GLN A 51 8.53 14.76 3.71
C GLN A 51 8.05 13.35 4.10
N HIS A 52 7.10 13.23 5.03
CA HIS A 52 6.53 11.94 5.39
C HIS A 52 5.78 11.31 4.21
N LEU A 53 5.08 12.12 3.39
CA LEU A 53 4.40 11.63 2.19
C LEU A 53 5.39 11.14 1.12
N ARG A 54 6.49 11.87 0.90
CA ARG A 54 7.54 11.47 -0.03
C ARG A 54 8.19 10.15 0.37
N GLN A 55 8.53 10.01 1.65
CA GLN A 55 9.09 8.76 2.19
C GLN A 55 8.11 7.60 2.08
N ALA A 56 6.83 7.82 2.39
CA ALA A 56 5.79 6.81 2.24
C ALA A 56 5.63 6.38 0.78
N TRP A 57 5.73 7.31 -0.16
CA TRP A 57 5.68 7.02 -1.60
C TRP A 57 6.92 6.28 -2.12
N GLU A 58 8.12 6.67 -1.68
CA GLU A 58 9.37 5.96 -1.96
C GLU A 58 9.29 4.52 -1.48
N MET A 59 8.82 4.31 -0.24
CA MET A 59 8.65 2.98 0.33
C MET A 59 7.67 2.10 -0.45
N ILE A 60 6.57 2.67 -0.95
CA ILE A 60 5.65 1.93 -1.83
C ILE A 60 6.37 1.46 -3.09
N ARG A 61 7.17 2.34 -3.73
CA ARG A 61 7.90 1.99 -4.96
C ARG A 61 8.97 0.94 -4.70
N GLU A 62 9.81 1.15 -3.68
CA GLU A 62 10.85 0.19 -3.29
C GLU A 62 10.24 -1.19 -2.99
N THR A 63 9.18 -1.23 -2.18
CA THR A 63 8.51 -2.49 -1.85
C THR A 63 7.87 -3.14 -3.08
N ALA A 64 7.30 -2.35 -3.99
CA ALA A 64 6.70 -2.87 -5.22
C ALA A 64 7.73 -3.42 -6.22
N ASP A 65 8.94 -2.89 -6.24
CA ASP A 65 10.04 -3.40 -7.06
C ASP A 65 10.66 -4.69 -6.46
N ASP A 66 10.52 -4.87 -5.13
CA ASP A 66 11.02 -6.03 -4.37
C ASP A 66 10.01 -7.21 -4.24
N VAL A 67 8.78 -7.05 -4.72
CA VAL A 67 7.72 -8.07 -4.74
C VAL A 67 7.57 -8.62 -6.16
#